data_AF-A0A075GLU9-F1
#
_entry.id   AF-A0A075GLU9-F1
#
_cell.length_a   1.000
_cell.length_b   1.000
_cell.length_c   1.000
_cell.angle_alpha   90.00
_cell.angle_beta   90.00
_cell.angle_gamma   90.00
#
_symmetry.space_group_name_H-M   'P 1'
#
loop_
_entity.id
_entity.type
_entity.pdbx_description
1 polymer ?
#
loop_
_entity_poly.entity_id
_entity_poly.type
_entity_poly.pdbx_seq_one_letter_code
_entity_poly.pdbx_strand_id
1 'polypeptide(L)'
;MSDLPIKRRGRIRRILSAIPWIARGAYTVARKLPKEQRKELVAVAKDPEKWGEAVSKGWDVAKVEAVEAKGAFATLGKIVLGRKTDKAERKQAANQLGLIGTVVAPLRVFMIPGSEILLGIVAFVIPWRLVPDKWIPFKSLRDNPEEMVAEQKRKRMKLFRKDRQRVVDKLD
;
A
#
# COMPACT_ATOMS: atom_id res chain seq x y z
N MET A 1 45.84 -33.91 13.24
CA MET A 1 45.19 -32.64 13.65
C MET A 1 44.75 -31.92 12.39
N SER A 2 43.46 -31.69 12.30
CA SER A 2 42.69 -31.30 11.11
C SER A 2 42.58 -29.79 10.97
N ASP A 3 43.06 -29.23 9.87
CA ASP A 3 42.72 -27.87 9.43
C ASP A 3 41.80 -27.96 8.21
N LEU A 4 40.52 -27.67 8.43
CA LEU A 4 39.53 -27.48 7.38
C LEU A 4 39.35 -25.96 7.13
N PRO A 5 39.22 -25.53 5.87
CA PRO A 5 39.11 -24.11 5.55
C PRO A 5 37.76 -23.57 6.01
N ILE A 6 37.79 -22.49 6.80
CA ILE A 6 36.61 -21.77 7.27
C ILE A 6 35.90 -21.14 6.06
N LYS A 7 34.88 -21.85 5.57
CA LYS A 7 33.88 -21.34 4.63
C LYS A 7 33.25 -20.08 5.24
N ARG A 8 33.57 -18.90 4.69
CA ARG A 8 32.85 -17.63 4.93
C ARG A 8 31.39 -17.79 4.50
N ARG A 9 30.56 -18.25 5.43
CA ARG A 9 29.13 -18.52 5.28
C ARG A 9 28.38 -17.21 5.01
N GLY A 10 28.09 -16.97 3.74
CA GLY A 10 26.83 -16.40 3.26
C GLY A 10 26.40 -15.04 3.82
N ARG A 11 26.88 -13.96 3.19
CA ARG A 11 26.31 -12.61 3.21
C ARG A 11 24.95 -12.54 2.45
N ILE A 12 24.09 -13.54 2.63
CA ILE A 12 22.82 -13.74 1.88
C ILE A 12 21.58 -13.71 2.80
N ARG A 13 21.74 -13.56 4.12
CA ARG A 13 20.60 -13.54 5.07
C ARG A 13 19.86 -12.20 5.21
N ARG A 14 20.15 -11.17 4.41
CA ARG A 14 19.55 -9.83 4.58
C ARG A 14 18.48 -9.40 3.56
N ILE A 15 18.09 -10.26 2.63
CA ILE A 15 17.12 -9.91 1.56
C ILE A 15 15.76 -10.63 1.73
N LEU A 16 15.60 -11.54 2.69
CA LEU A 16 14.37 -12.33 2.88
C LEU A 16 13.43 -11.90 4.02
N SER A 17 13.66 -10.75 4.69
CA SER A 17 12.78 -10.27 5.77
C SER A 17 11.88 -9.09 5.42
N ALA A 18 11.62 -8.85 4.13
CA ALA A 18 10.68 -7.82 3.68
C ALA A 18 9.25 -8.35 3.45
N ILE A 19 8.88 -9.50 4.04
CA ILE A 19 7.47 -9.72 4.38
C ILE A 19 7.33 -9.15 5.79
N PRO A 20 6.75 -7.96 5.98
CA PRO A 20 6.53 -7.49 7.32
C PRO A 20 5.55 -8.48 7.96
N TRP A 21 5.94 -9.08 9.08
CA TRP A 21 5.08 -9.91 9.94
C TRP A 21 3.70 -9.27 10.17
N ILE A 22 3.66 -7.94 10.11
CA ILE A 22 2.51 -7.04 10.14
C ILE A 22 1.38 -7.47 9.19
N ALA A 23 1.69 -7.92 7.97
CA ALA A 23 0.68 -8.35 7.01
C ALA A 23 -0.01 -9.65 7.47
N ARG A 24 0.65 -10.54 8.23
CA ARG A 24 0.04 -11.82 8.65
C ARG A 24 -1.25 -11.60 9.44
N GLY A 25 -1.28 -10.63 10.34
CA GLY A 25 -2.50 -10.30 11.11
C GLY A 25 -3.62 -9.78 10.22
N ALA A 26 -3.32 -8.84 9.33
CA ALA A 26 -4.27 -8.27 8.38
C ALA A 26 -4.85 -9.33 7.43
N TYR A 27 -4.00 -10.21 6.89
CA TYR A 27 -4.43 -11.34 6.07
C TYR A 27 -5.30 -12.34 6.85
N THR A 28 -5.00 -12.60 8.13
CA THR A 28 -5.84 -13.48 8.96
C THR A 28 -7.24 -12.90 9.15
N VAL A 29 -7.35 -11.58 9.37
CA VAL A 29 -8.64 -10.89 9.46
C VAL A 29 -9.36 -10.95 8.11
N ALA A 30 -8.70 -10.53 7.04
CA ALA A 30 -9.28 -10.49 5.69
C ALA A 30 -9.78 -11.87 5.21
N ARG A 31 -9.08 -12.96 5.53
CA ARG A 31 -9.50 -14.33 5.17
C ARG A 31 -10.79 -14.77 5.85
N LYS A 32 -11.07 -14.27 7.05
CA LYS A 32 -12.26 -14.62 7.84
C LYS A 32 -13.50 -13.80 7.45
N LEU A 33 -13.35 -12.81 6.57
CA LEU A 33 -14.47 -11.98 6.13
C LEU A 33 -15.45 -12.75 5.25
N PRO A 34 -16.72 -12.27 5.17
CA PRO A 34 -17.67 -12.71 4.16
C PRO A 34 -17.08 -12.63 2.75
N LYS A 35 -17.50 -13.55 1.87
CA LYS A 35 -16.98 -13.68 0.51
C LYS A 35 -17.10 -12.37 -0.30
N GLU A 36 -18.17 -11.62 -0.10
CA GLU A 36 -18.42 -10.34 -0.78
C GLU A 36 -17.35 -9.30 -0.44
N GLN A 37 -17.05 -9.10 0.84
CA GLN A 37 -16.00 -8.18 1.29
C GLN A 37 -14.61 -8.62 0.81
N ARG A 38 -14.33 -9.94 0.80
CA ARG A 38 -13.08 -10.44 0.22
C ARG A 38 -12.98 -10.13 -1.27
N LYS A 39 -14.07 -10.27 -2.03
CA LYS A 39 -14.10 -9.94 -3.46
C LYS A 39 -13.80 -8.46 -3.71
N GLU A 40 -14.26 -7.55 -2.85
CA GLU A 40 -13.92 -6.13 -2.96
C GLU A 40 -12.41 -5.89 -2.82
N LEU A 41 -11.77 -6.50 -1.81
CA LEU A 41 -10.31 -6.44 -1.64
C LEU A 41 -9.57 -7.04 -2.84
N VAL A 42 -10.05 -8.18 -3.34
CA VAL A 42 -9.50 -8.88 -4.51
C VAL A 42 -9.66 -8.05 -5.78
N ALA A 43 -10.77 -7.34 -5.97
CA ALA A 43 -11.01 -6.50 -7.14
C ALA A 43 -9.95 -5.39 -7.27
N VAL A 44 -9.58 -4.75 -6.17
CA VAL A 44 -8.49 -3.75 -6.14
C VAL A 44 -7.15 -4.38 -6.53
N ALA A 45 -6.86 -5.58 -6.03
CA ALA A 45 -5.60 -6.26 -6.35
C ALA A 45 -5.55 -6.79 -7.79
N LYS A 46 -6.70 -7.24 -8.33
CA LYS A 46 -6.83 -7.73 -9.71
C LYS A 46 -6.58 -6.61 -10.71
N ASP A 47 -7.15 -5.42 -10.51
CA ASP A 47 -6.97 -4.28 -11.41
C ASP A 47 -6.75 -2.95 -10.65
N PRO A 48 -5.52 -2.71 -10.15
CA PRO A 48 -5.21 -1.54 -9.34
C PRO A 48 -5.18 -0.25 -10.17
N GLU A 49 -4.87 -0.33 -11.47
CA GLU A 49 -4.87 0.87 -12.33
C GLU A 49 -6.30 1.36 -12.52
N LYS A 50 -7.23 0.47 -12.89
CA LYS A 50 -8.66 0.81 -13.00
C LYS A 50 -9.24 1.32 -11.69
N TRP A 51 -8.84 0.73 -10.56
CA TRP A 51 -9.21 1.26 -9.25
C TRP A 51 -8.65 2.67 -9.03
N GLY A 52 -7.38 2.91 -9.36
CA GLY A 52 -6.75 4.23 -9.28
C GLY A 52 -7.45 5.28 -10.15
N GLU A 53 -7.82 4.93 -11.38
CA GLU A 53 -8.62 5.79 -12.25
C GLU A 53 -10.00 6.13 -11.65
N ALA A 54 -10.67 5.16 -11.03
CA ALA A 54 -11.95 5.39 -10.36
C ALA A 54 -11.77 6.35 -9.17
N VAL A 55 -10.68 6.23 -8.40
CA VAL A 55 -10.32 7.19 -7.34
C VAL A 55 -10.13 8.58 -7.93
N SER A 56 -9.35 8.71 -9.01
CA SER A 56 -9.12 9.99 -9.69
C SER A 56 -10.41 10.66 -10.14
N LYS A 57 -11.34 9.89 -10.73
CA LYS A 57 -12.64 10.40 -11.19
C LYS A 57 -13.53 10.86 -10.03
N GLY A 58 -13.46 10.18 -8.89
CA GLY A 58 -14.21 10.55 -7.69
C GLY A 58 -13.54 11.63 -6.84
N TRP A 59 -12.37 12.13 -7.24
CA TRP A 59 -11.56 13.03 -6.43
C TRP A 59 -12.04 14.48 -6.56
N ASP A 60 -12.68 14.97 -5.50
CA ASP A 60 -13.11 16.35 -5.35
C ASP A 60 -12.28 16.99 -4.23
N VAL A 61 -11.34 17.86 -4.61
CA VAL A 61 -10.36 18.44 -3.65
C VAL A 61 -11.06 19.16 -2.51
N ALA A 62 -12.14 19.90 -2.78
CA ALA A 62 -12.87 20.64 -1.75
C ALA A 62 -13.48 19.71 -0.69
N LYS A 63 -14.02 18.56 -1.12
CA LYS A 63 -14.60 17.55 -0.21
C LYS A 63 -13.53 16.74 0.51
N VAL A 64 -12.44 16.43 -0.19
CA VAL A 64 -11.35 15.64 0.36
C VAL A 64 -10.61 16.43 1.43
N GLU A 65 -10.29 17.70 1.20
CA GLU A 65 -9.58 18.53 2.18
C GLU A 65 -10.33 18.73 3.50
N ALA A 66 -11.65 18.54 3.53
CA ALA A 66 -12.44 18.56 4.75
C ALA A 66 -12.18 17.33 5.67
N VAL A 67 -11.46 16.31 5.19
CA VAL A 67 -11.12 15.09 5.93
C VAL A 67 -9.66 15.11 6.37
N GLU A 68 -9.37 14.80 7.63
CA GLU A 68 -7.98 14.69 8.12
C GLU A 68 -7.33 13.37 7.70
N ALA A 69 -6.50 13.41 6.65
CA ALA A 69 -5.86 12.24 6.07
C ALA A 69 -4.33 12.34 5.91
N LYS A 70 -3.68 13.31 6.56
CA LYS A 70 -2.22 13.51 6.44
C LYS A 70 -1.42 12.26 6.79
N GLY A 71 -1.85 11.51 7.81
CA GLY A 71 -1.22 10.26 8.23
C GLY A 71 -1.21 9.21 7.12
N ALA A 72 -2.33 9.02 6.42
CA ALA A 72 -2.44 8.09 5.31
C ALA A 72 -1.44 8.42 4.20
N PHE A 73 -1.38 9.67 3.74
CA PHE A 73 -0.47 10.06 2.66
C PHE A 73 1.00 10.07 3.09
N ALA A 74 1.29 10.33 4.37
CA ALA A 74 2.62 10.09 4.93
C ALA A 74 3.01 8.60 4.85
N THR A 75 2.11 7.69 5.21
CA THR A 75 2.36 6.25 5.14
C THR A 75 2.47 5.74 3.70
N LEU A 76 1.57 6.15 2.81
CA LEU A 76 1.63 5.81 1.39
C LEU A 76 2.94 6.34 0.77
N GLY A 77 3.36 7.55 1.14
CA GLY A 77 4.60 8.14 0.65
C GLY A 77 5.84 7.36 1.12
N LYS A 78 5.85 6.89 2.38
CA LYS A 78 6.89 5.97 2.86
C LYS A 78 6.92 4.70 2.04
N ILE A 79 5.75 4.11 1.72
CA ILE A 79 5.65 2.89 0.90
C ILE A 79 6.22 3.12 -0.51
N VAL A 80 5.81 4.19 -1.19
CA VAL A 80 6.33 4.54 -2.53
C VAL A 80 7.83 4.69 -2.49
N LEU A 81 8.35 5.46 -1.54
CA LEU A 81 9.79 5.72 -1.37
C LEU A 81 10.56 4.53 -0.80
N GLY A 82 9.90 3.41 -0.50
CA GLY A 82 10.54 2.22 0.01
C GLY A 82 11.05 2.33 1.45
N ARG A 83 10.54 3.30 2.20
CA ARG A 83 10.84 3.50 3.62
C ARG A 83 10.03 2.51 4.46
N LYS A 84 10.52 2.24 5.68
CA LYS A 84 9.83 1.34 6.61
C LYS A 84 8.55 1.99 7.16
N THR A 85 7.53 1.16 7.36
CA THR A 85 6.27 1.51 8.03
C THR A 85 6.00 0.49 9.14
N ASP A 86 5.35 0.89 10.21
CA ASP A 86 4.93 -0.04 11.28
C ASP A 86 3.44 -0.45 11.18
N LYS A 87 2.99 -1.30 12.11
CA LYS A 87 1.62 -1.84 12.10
C LYS A 87 0.57 -0.79 12.47
N ALA A 88 0.84 0.04 13.47
CA ALA A 88 -0.09 1.05 13.94
C ALA A 88 -0.27 2.11 12.86
N GLU A 89 0.84 2.54 12.26
CA GLU A 89 0.87 3.45 11.13
C GLU A 89 0.02 2.94 9.96
N ARG A 90 0.22 1.69 9.53
CA ARG A 90 -0.56 1.11 8.41
C ARG A 90 -2.05 0.98 8.73
N LYS A 91 -2.40 0.58 9.96
CA LYS A 91 -3.80 0.51 10.38
C LYS A 91 -4.45 1.88 10.38
N GLN A 92 -3.75 2.90 10.89
CA GLN A 92 -4.23 4.29 10.89
C GLN A 92 -4.39 4.83 9.46
N ALA A 93 -3.44 4.53 8.57
CA ALA A 93 -3.52 4.91 7.17
C ALA A 93 -4.75 4.30 6.47
N ALA A 94 -5.02 3.01 6.69
CA ALA A 94 -6.23 2.37 6.17
C ALA A 94 -7.49 3.05 6.73
N ASN A 95 -7.57 3.30 8.03
CA ASN A 95 -8.72 3.98 8.63
C ASN A 95 -8.95 5.38 8.01
N GLN A 96 -7.90 6.18 7.84
CA GLN A 96 -7.99 7.51 7.24
C GLN A 96 -8.39 7.47 5.75
N LEU A 97 -7.89 6.51 4.98
CA LEU A 97 -8.37 6.29 3.61
C LEU A 97 -9.85 5.88 3.59
N GLY A 98 -10.29 5.06 4.55
CA GLY A 98 -11.70 4.71 4.72
C GLY A 98 -12.58 5.92 5.01
N LEU A 99 -12.10 6.89 5.79
CA LEU A 99 -12.79 8.17 6.03
C LEU A 99 -12.92 8.98 4.75
N ILE A 100 -11.87 9.06 3.92
CA ILE A 100 -11.97 9.69 2.59
C ILE A 100 -12.98 8.92 1.71
N GLY A 101 -13.16 7.61 1.93
CA GLY A 101 -14.21 6.79 1.31
C GLY A 101 -15.63 7.34 1.44
N THR A 102 -15.91 8.18 2.45
CA THR A 102 -17.21 8.84 2.58
C THR A 102 -17.51 9.79 1.41
N VAL A 103 -16.46 10.45 0.87
CA VAL A 103 -16.53 11.41 -0.22
C VAL A 103 -15.99 10.87 -1.55
N VAL A 104 -15.03 9.94 -1.52
CA VAL A 104 -14.46 9.25 -2.69
C VAL A 104 -14.79 7.76 -2.61
N ALA A 105 -15.93 7.37 -3.20
CA ALA A 105 -16.51 6.03 -3.01
C ALA A 105 -15.55 4.83 -3.19
N PRO A 106 -14.61 4.80 -4.17
CA PRO A 106 -13.68 3.68 -4.31
C PRO A 106 -12.75 3.46 -3.11
N LEU A 107 -12.52 4.48 -2.28
CA LEU A 107 -11.71 4.37 -1.05
C LEU A 107 -12.46 3.70 0.10
N ARG A 108 -13.78 3.45 0.00
CA ARG A 108 -14.57 2.71 1.01
C ARG A 108 -14.07 1.29 1.24
N VAL A 109 -13.37 0.71 0.27
CA VAL A 109 -12.68 -0.58 0.44
C VAL A 109 -11.77 -0.59 1.68
N PHE A 110 -11.26 0.56 2.10
CA PHE A 110 -10.44 0.68 3.31
C PHE A 110 -11.22 0.62 4.63
N MET A 111 -12.55 0.75 4.58
CA MET A 111 -13.42 0.49 5.74
C MET A 111 -13.54 -1.01 6.05
N ILE A 112 -13.15 -1.89 5.11
CA ILE A 112 -13.13 -3.33 5.32
C ILE A 112 -11.99 -3.70 6.30
N PRO A 113 -12.26 -4.50 7.34
CA PRO A 113 -11.21 -4.94 8.26
C PRO A 113 -10.09 -5.72 7.55
N GLY A 114 -8.83 -5.39 7.82
CA GLY A 114 -7.69 -6.04 7.16
C GLY A 114 -7.32 -5.43 5.80
N SER A 115 -7.98 -4.35 5.36
CA SER A 115 -7.69 -3.64 4.11
C SER A 115 -6.29 -3.03 4.05
N GLU A 116 -5.54 -2.94 5.16
CA GLU A 116 -4.16 -2.46 5.19
C GLU A 116 -3.19 -3.31 4.34
N ILE A 117 -3.61 -4.52 3.94
CA ILE A 117 -2.92 -5.35 2.93
C ILE A 117 -2.83 -4.66 1.57
N LEU A 118 -3.79 -3.78 1.23
CA LEU A 118 -3.86 -3.08 -0.05
C LEU A 118 -2.92 -1.87 -0.12
N LEU A 119 -2.42 -1.35 1.02
CA LEU A 119 -1.56 -0.16 1.05
C LEU A 119 -0.30 -0.30 0.18
N GLY A 120 0.25 -1.51 0.07
CA GLY A 120 1.40 -1.80 -0.80
C GLY A 120 1.09 -1.71 -2.30
N ILE A 121 -0.18 -1.84 -2.67
CA ILE A 121 -0.68 -1.75 -4.04
C ILE A 121 -1.12 -0.32 -4.31
N VAL A 122 -2.00 0.23 -3.46
CA VAL A 122 -2.63 1.53 -3.72
C VAL A 122 -1.65 2.69 -3.70
N ALA A 123 -0.55 2.60 -2.95
CA ALA A 123 0.48 3.63 -2.91
C ALA A 123 1.05 3.97 -4.31
N PHE A 124 1.00 3.01 -5.24
CA PHE A 124 1.54 3.18 -6.61
C PHE A 124 0.49 3.55 -7.66
N VAL A 125 -0.78 3.67 -7.28
CA VAL A 125 -1.89 3.98 -8.20
C VAL A 125 -2.79 5.11 -7.69
N ILE A 126 -2.60 5.56 -6.44
CA ILE A 126 -3.26 6.75 -5.90
C ILE A 126 -2.88 7.98 -6.77
N PRO A 127 -3.82 8.89 -7.06
CA PRO A 127 -3.53 10.06 -7.90
C PRO A 127 -2.76 11.12 -7.12
N TRP A 128 -1.46 10.89 -6.93
CA TRP A 128 -0.59 11.78 -6.13
C TRP A 128 -0.64 13.25 -6.56
N ARG A 129 -0.87 13.55 -7.84
CA ARG A 129 -1.04 14.93 -8.34
C ARG A 129 -2.29 15.64 -7.81
N LEU A 130 -3.32 14.89 -7.42
CA LEU A 130 -4.57 15.45 -6.90
C LEU A 130 -4.56 15.54 -5.37
N VAL A 131 -3.58 14.91 -4.71
CA VAL A 131 -3.45 14.91 -3.26
C VAL A 131 -2.97 16.29 -2.80
N PRO A 132 -3.63 16.90 -1.80
CA PRO A 132 -3.17 18.16 -1.21
C PRO A 132 -1.71 18.11 -0.76
N ASP A 133 -0.91 19.09 -1.20
CA ASP A 133 0.52 19.20 -0.89
C ASP A 133 0.82 19.15 0.62
N LYS A 134 -0.06 19.75 1.43
CA LYS A 134 0.01 19.77 2.90
C LYS A 134 0.00 18.36 3.53
N TRP A 135 -0.51 17.37 2.81
CA TRP A 135 -0.53 15.97 3.24
C TRP A 135 0.65 15.14 2.75
N ILE A 136 1.44 15.63 1.80
CA ILE A 136 2.60 14.94 1.25
C ILE A 136 3.86 15.43 1.98
N PRO A 137 4.38 14.71 2.99
CA PRO A 137 5.51 15.19 3.77
C PRO A 137 6.86 15.07 3.04
N PHE A 138 6.90 14.38 1.89
CA PHE A 138 8.13 14.14 1.13
C PHE A 138 8.20 15.07 -0.07
N LYS A 139 9.14 16.02 -0.04
CA LYS A 139 9.35 17.00 -1.11
C LYS A 139 9.46 16.35 -2.50
N SER A 140 10.22 15.26 -2.62
CA SER A 140 10.38 14.55 -3.91
C SER A 140 9.05 14.06 -4.51
N LEU A 141 8.12 13.58 -3.67
CA LEU A 141 6.79 13.15 -4.13
C LEU A 141 5.85 14.32 -4.40
N ARG A 142 6.03 15.45 -3.71
CA ARG A 142 5.23 16.65 -3.93
C ARG A 142 5.59 17.32 -5.25
N ASP A 143 6.89 17.47 -5.49
CA ASP A 143 7.40 18.21 -6.64
C ASP A 143 7.22 17.40 -7.94
N ASN A 144 7.55 16.10 -7.92
CA ASN A 144 7.54 15.24 -9.12
C ASN A 144 6.85 13.87 -8.87
N PRO A 145 5.55 13.85 -8.51
CA PRO A 145 4.86 12.64 -8.07
C PRO A 145 4.90 11.49 -9.09
N GLU A 146 4.58 11.77 -10.35
CA GLU A 146 4.47 10.71 -11.37
C GLU A 146 5.81 10.08 -11.72
N GLU A 147 6.85 10.89 -11.87
CA GLU A 147 8.18 10.39 -12.17
C GLU A 147 8.69 9.53 -11.01
N MET A 148 8.55 10.00 -9.78
CA MET A 148 8.94 9.25 -8.58
C MET A 148 8.17 7.95 -8.43
N VAL A 149 6.85 7.97 -8.63
CA VAL A 149 6.03 6.75 -8.57
C VAL A 149 6.41 5.80 -9.68
N ALA A 150 6.58 6.27 -10.93
CA ALA A 150 6.96 5.44 -12.06
C ALA A 150 8.34 4.81 -11.86
N GLU A 151 9.32 5.57 -11.37
CA GLU A 151 10.67 5.10 -11.07
C GLU A 151 10.64 4.02 -9.98
N GLN A 152 9.94 4.27 -8.87
CA GLN A 152 9.83 3.31 -7.76
C GLN A 152 9.04 2.07 -8.16
N LYS A 153 7.97 2.25 -8.94
CA LYS A 153 7.17 1.15 -9.50
C LYS A 153 8.06 0.29 -10.39
N ARG A 154 8.83 0.87 -11.32
CA ARG A 154 9.84 0.17 -12.14
C ARG A 154 10.84 -0.62 -11.28
N LYS A 155 11.45 0.02 -10.28
CA LYS A 155 12.40 -0.62 -9.35
C LYS A 155 11.77 -1.76 -8.54
N ARG A 156 10.48 -1.66 -8.21
CA ARG A 156 9.77 -2.58 -7.32
C ARG A 156 8.71 -3.42 -8.05
N MET A 157 8.73 -3.48 -9.38
CA MET A 157 7.68 -4.15 -10.18
C MET A 157 7.46 -5.59 -9.75
N LYS A 158 8.54 -6.33 -9.51
CA LYS A 158 8.46 -7.72 -9.07
C LYS A 158 7.76 -7.84 -7.71
N LEU A 159 8.02 -6.92 -6.79
CA LEU A 159 7.36 -6.88 -5.48
C LEU A 159 5.89 -6.49 -5.62
N PHE A 160 5.58 -5.47 -6.41
CA PHE A 160 4.22 -5.02 -6.68
C PHE A 160 3.35 -6.15 -7.27
N ARG A 161 3.86 -6.85 -8.28
CA ARG A 161 3.19 -8.03 -8.87
C ARG A 161 2.98 -9.14 -7.84
N LYS A 162 3.99 -9.41 -7.01
CA LYS A 162 3.92 -10.43 -5.96
C LYS A 162 2.90 -10.08 -4.88
N ASP A 163 2.82 -8.82 -4.48
CA ASP A 163 1.86 -8.37 -3.46
C ASP A 163 0.42 -8.42 -3.99
N ARG A 164 0.20 -8.03 -5.25
CA ARG A 164 -1.10 -8.22 -5.94
C ARG A 164 -1.51 -9.69 -5.98
N GLN A 165 -0.63 -10.55 -6.51
CA GLN A 165 -0.93 -11.98 -6.62
C GLN A 165 -1.22 -12.60 -5.25
N ARG A 166 -0.47 -12.21 -4.21
CA ARG A 166 -0.70 -12.71 -2.85
C ARG A 166 -2.07 -12.32 -2.29
N VAL A 167 -2.59 -11.13 -2.60
CA VAL A 167 -3.94 -10.74 -2.19
C VAL A 167 -4.96 -11.63 -2.88
N VAL A 168 -4.81 -11.83 -4.19
CA VAL A 168 -5.68 -12.73 -4.98
C VAL A 168 -5.64 -14.15 -4.41
N ASP A 169 -4.46 -14.78 -4.34
CA ASP A 169 -4.31 -16.18 -3.92
C ASP A 169 -4.83 -16.48 -2.51
N LYS A 170 -4.82 -15.47 -1.62
CA LYS A 170 -5.20 -15.66 -0.22
C LYS A 170 -6.66 -15.39 0.07
N LEU A 171 -7.34 -14.63 -0.78
CA LEU A 171 -8.69 -14.11 -0.51
C LEU A 171 -9.75 -14.55 -1.52
N ASP A 172 -9.35 -14.94 -2.74
CA ASP A 172 -10.22 -15.62 -3.73
C ASP A 172 -10.57 -17.03 -3.24
#